data_AF-A0A3L6RRF0-F1
#
_entry.id   AF-A0A3L6RRF0-F1
#
_cell.length_a   1.000
_cell.length_b   1.000
_cell.length_c   1.000
_cell.angle_alpha   90.00
_cell.angle_beta   90.00
_cell.angle_gamma   90.00
#
_symmetry.space_group_name_H-M   'P 1'
#
loop_
_entity.id
_entity.type
_entity.pdbx_description
1 polymer ?
#
loop_
_entity_poly.entity_id
_entity_poly.type
_entity_poly.pdbx_seq_one_letter_code
_entity_poly.pdbx_strand_id
1 'polypeptide(L)'
;MRTLTTFCAQCPEAVTLTPIGLFPAAQDNDIFWLNKIQHSQYLVDFHAQETIETSVRCMNALYRLQTLQSQALVQLTDLAQAYHMMADTRDEQIKELSEELEDRDTRIGQLEGQVQEHDTHMGSHKISALLDLASLNYRQDTITHPAEKQPNQRRKE
;
A
#
# COMPACT_ATOMS: atom_id res chain seq x y z
N MET A 1 -0.71 -20.02 -18.25
CA MET A 1 -2.03 -19.51 -18.70
C MET A 1 -2.10 -19.26 -20.20
N ARG A 2 -1.22 -18.42 -20.80
CA ARG A 2 -1.30 -18.02 -22.21
C ARG A 2 -1.26 -19.19 -23.22
N THR A 3 -0.47 -20.23 -22.95
CA THR A 3 -0.34 -21.41 -23.84
C THR A 3 -1.60 -22.28 -23.90
N LEU A 4 -2.30 -22.42 -22.77
CA LEU A 4 -3.55 -23.18 -22.71
C LEU A 4 -4.68 -22.42 -23.41
N THR A 5 -4.79 -21.11 -23.18
CA THR A 5 -5.76 -20.27 -23.87
C THR A 5 -5.49 -20.19 -25.37
N THR A 6 -4.22 -20.15 -25.80
CA THR A 6 -3.85 -20.21 -27.22
C THR A 6 -4.19 -21.56 -27.85
N PHE A 7 -3.90 -22.68 -27.18
CA PHE A 7 -4.25 -24.02 -27.66
C PHE A 7 -5.77 -24.21 -27.80
N CYS A 8 -6.55 -23.80 -26.79
CA CYS A 8 -8.00 -23.88 -26.81
C CYS A 8 -8.62 -23.00 -27.93
N ALA A 9 -8.01 -21.86 -28.24
CA ALA A 9 -8.44 -21.00 -29.34
C ALA A 9 -8.09 -21.57 -30.73
N GLN A 10 -7.00 -22.33 -30.84
CA GLN A 10 -6.50 -22.87 -32.11
C GLN A 10 -7.08 -24.25 -32.47
N CYS A 11 -7.59 -25.00 -31.49
CA CYS A 11 -8.14 -26.34 -31.73
C CYS A 11 -9.53 -26.52 -31.06
N PRO A 12 -10.55 -25.74 -31.43
CA PRO A 12 -11.88 -25.82 -30.82
C PRO A 12 -12.54 -27.19 -31.00
N GLU A 13 -12.32 -27.85 -32.15
CA GLU A 13 -12.82 -29.21 -32.38
C GLU A 13 -12.16 -30.27 -31.49
N ALA A 14 -10.87 -30.13 -31.17
CA ALA A 14 -10.21 -31.05 -30.23
C ALA A 14 -10.76 -30.86 -28.80
N VAL A 15 -11.16 -29.63 -28.44
CA VAL A 15 -11.78 -29.33 -27.14
C VAL A 15 -13.21 -29.86 -27.06
N THR A 16 -13.97 -29.85 -28.17
CA THR A 16 -15.37 -30.30 -28.20
C THR A 16 -15.55 -31.78 -28.50
N LEU A 17 -14.69 -32.39 -29.34
CA LEU A 17 -14.77 -33.79 -29.75
C LEU A 17 -13.97 -34.74 -28.85
N THR A 18 -12.95 -34.22 -28.16
CA THR A 18 -12.21 -34.97 -27.13
C THR A 18 -12.23 -34.19 -25.83
N PRO A 19 -13.39 -34.07 -25.17
CA PRO A 19 -13.40 -33.54 -23.82
C PRO A 19 -12.51 -34.45 -22.97
N ILE A 20 -11.55 -33.86 -22.25
CA ILE A 20 -10.98 -34.47 -21.04
C ILE A 20 -12.14 -34.49 -20.04
N GLY A 21 -13.03 -35.45 -20.24
CA GLY A 21 -14.38 -35.43 -19.72
C GLY A 21 -14.98 -36.79 -20.03
N LEU A 22 -14.50 -37.81 -19.33
CA LEU A 22 -15.17 -39.10 -19.38
C LEU A 22 -16.50 -39.06 -18.64
N PHE A 23 -16.69 -38.13 -17.70
CA PHE A 23 -17.96 -37.88 -17.05
C PHE A 23 -18.04 -36.40 -16.66
N PRO A 24 -19.21 -35.73 -16.81
CA PRO A 24 -19.51 -34.58 -15.97
C PRO A 24 -19.25 -34.98 -14.51
N ALA A 25 -18.77 -34.06 -13.66
CA ALA A 25 -18.70 -34.33 -12.23
C ALA A 25 -20.07 -34.87 -11.80
N ALA A 26 -20.11 -36.13 -11.35
CA ALA A 26 -21.36 -36.79 -11.01
C ALA A 26 -22.04 -35.93 -9.97
N GLN A 27 -23.19 -35.35 -10.31
CA GLN A 27 -24.09 -34.85 -9.29
C GLN A 27 -24.73 -36.10 -8.69
N ASP A 28 -24.80 -36.19 -7.36
CA ASP A 28 -25.27 -37.40 -6.66
C ASP A 28 -26.65 -37.90 -7.11
N ASN A 29 -27.43 -37.05 -7.80
CA ASN A 29 -28.76 -37.34 -8.35
C ASN A 29 -28.82 -37.50 -9.88
N ASP A 30 -27.70 -37.65 -10.59
CA ASP A 30 -27.72 -37.84 -12.05
C ASP A 30 -28.18 -39.26 -12.42
N ILE A 31 -29.46 -39.37 -12.78
CA ILE A 31 -30.13 -40.61 -13.21
C ILE A 31 -29.43 -41.25 -14.41
N PHE A 32 -28.84 -40.46 -15.31
CA PHE A 32 -28.13 -40.98 -16.47
C PHE A 32 -26.75 -41.55 -16.11
N TRP A 33 -26.09 -40.99 -15.09
CA TRP A 33 -24.84 -41.53 -14.55
C TRP A 33 -25.08 -42.88 -13.85
N LEU A 34 -26.09 -42.95 -12.98
CA LEU A 34 -26.51 -44.18 -12.31
C LEU A 34 -26.87 -45.29 -13.31
N ASN A 35 -27.63 -44.96 -14.35
CA ASN A 35 -27.98 -45.89 -15.41
C ASN A 35 -26.73 -46.41 -16.16
N LYS A 36 -25.78 -45.54 -16.51
CA LYS A 36 -24.53 -45.95 -17.18
C LYS A 36 -23.67 -46.88 -16.33
N ILE A 37 -23.53 -46.60 -15.03
CA ILE A 37 -22.77 -47.46 -14.11
C ILE A 37 -23.46 -48.82 -13.93
N GLN A 38 -24.79 -48.84 -13.79
CA GLN A 38 -25.57 -50.08 -13.67
C GLN A 38 -25.44 -51.00 -14.90
N HIS A 39 -25.23 -50.43 -16.10
CA HIS A 39 -25.05 -51.20 -17.34
C HIS A 39 -23.59 -51.30 -17.78
N SER A 40 -22.63 -50.99 -16.90
CA SER A 40 -21.20 -51.08 -17.22
C SER A 40 -20.78 -52.48 -17.66
N GLN A 41 -21.41 -53.53 -17.14
CA GLN A 41 -21.18 -54.91 -17.55
C GLN A 41 -21.49 -55.14 -19.04
N TYR A 42 -22.51 -54.49 -19.59
CA TYR A 42 -22.82 -54.57 -21.02
C TYR A 42 -21.68 -54.01 -21.89
N LEU A 43 -21.05 -52.91 -21.45
CA LEU A 43 -19.91 -52.34 -22.16
C LEU A 43 -18.69 -53.27 -22.10
N VAL A 44 -18.49 -53.95 -20.98
CA VAL A 44 -17.42 -54.93 -20.83
C VAL A 44 -17.68 -56.17 -21.69
N ASP A 45 -18.91 -56.66 -21.74
CA ASP A 45 -19.24 -57.91 -22.44
C ASP A 45 -19.30 -57.75 -23.97
N PHE A 46 -19.74 -56.58 -24.47
CA PHE A 46 -19.99 -56.36 -25.90
C PHE A 46 -19.06 -55.33 -26.56
N HIS A 47 -18.38 -54.48 -25.78
CA HIS A 47 -17.54 -53.38 -26.28
C HIS A 47 -16.23 -53.25 -25.47
N ALA A 48 -15.64 -54.37 -25.07
CA ALA A 48 -14.46 -54.41 -24.20
C ALA A 48 -13.29 -53.58 -24.75
N GLN A 49 -13.02 -53.70 -26.05
CA GLN A 49 -11.88 -53.04 -26.69
C GLN A 49 -12.04 -51.52 -26.70
N GLU A 50 -13.20 -51.02 -27.14
CA GLU A 50 -13.50 -49.58 -27.17
C GLU A 50 -13.53 -48.99 -25.75
N THR A 51 -14.03 -49.76 -24.79
CA THR A 51 -14.06 -49.38 -23.37
C THR A 51 -12.64 -49.22 -22.83
N ILE A 52 -11.77 -50.21 -23.04
CA ILE A 52 -10.36 -50.16 -22.59
C ILE A 52 -9.62 -49.00 -23.25
N GLU A 53 -9.76 -48.82 -24.56
CA GLU A 53 -9.10 -47.73 -25.28
C GLU A 53 -9.54 -46.36 -24.76
N THR A 54 -10.84 -46.18 -24.55
CA THR A 54 -11.40 -44.94 -24.01
C THR A 54 -10.92 -44.70 -22.58
N SER A 55 -10.89 -45.73 -21.72
CA SER A 55 -10.34 -45.63 -20.36
C SER A 55 -8.87 -45.20 -20.36
N VAL A 56 -8.04 -45.79 -21.23
CA VAL A 56 -6.61 -45.44 -21.33
C VAL A 56 -6.41 -44.00 -21.77
N ARG A 57 -7.14 -43.54 -22.81
CA ARG A 57 -7.07 -42.14 -23.25
C ARG A 57 -7.43 -41.18 -22.13
N CYS A 58 -8.41 -41.53 -21.32
CA CYS A 58 -8.88 -40.65 -20.26
C CYS A 58 -7.98 -40.66 -19.03
N MET A 59 -7.39 -41.81 -18.67
CA MET A 59 -6.32 -41.84 -17.67
C MET A 59 -5.15 -40.95 -18.10
N ASN A 60 -4.76 -40.99 -19.37
CA ASN A 60 -3.71 -40.12 -19.90
C ASN A 60 -4.10 -38.64 -19.83
N ALA A 61 -5.34 -38.31 -20.23
CA ALA A 61 -5.85 -36.95 -20.17
C ALA A 61 -5.92 -36.39 -18.74
N LEU A 62 -6.41 -37.19 -17.79
CA LEU A 62 -6.44 -36.86 -16.35
C LEU A 62 -5.03 -36.64 -15.80
N TYR A 63 -4.08 -37.52 -16.13
CA TYR A 63 -2.68 -37.36 -15.73
C TYR A 63 -2.08 -36.04 -16.24
N ARG A 64 -2.33 -35.69 -17.51
CA ARG A 64 -1.85 -34.44 -18.10
C ARG A 64 -2.49 -33.23 -17.46
N LEU A 65 -3.79 -33.28 -17.15
CA LEU A 65 -4.50 -32.22 -16.44
C LEU A 65 -3.92 -32.03 -15.03
N GLN A 66 -3.74 -33.11 -14.27
CA GLN A 66 -3.17 -33.07 -12.93
C GLN A 66 -1.75 -32.52 -12.93
N THR A 67 -0.93 -32.90 -13.92
CA THR A 67 0.42 -32.36 -14.12
C THR A 67 0.38 -30.85 -14.36
N LEU A 68 -0.50 -30.40 -15.26
CA LEU A 68 -0.66 -28.97 -15.55
C LEU A 68 -1.15 -28.17 -14.34
N GLN A 69 -2.11 -28.71 -13.60
CA GLN A 69 -2.62 -28.09 -12.36
C GLN A 69 -1.53 -27.99 -11.30
N SER A 70 -0.73 -29.03 -11.10
CA SER A 70 0.40 -29.01 -10.18
C SER A 70 1.42 -27.93 -10.56
N GLN A 71 1.79 -27.83 -11.84
CA GLN A 71 2.69 -26.79 -12.33
C GLN A 71 2.12 -25.38 -12.15
N ALA A 72 0.84 -25.19 -12.45
CA ALA A 72 0.17 -23.91 -12.27
C ALA A 72 0.13 -23.50 -10.79
N LEU A 73 -0.12 -24.44 -9.89
CA LEU A 73 -0.13 -24.19 -8.44
C LEU A 73 1.26 -23.77 -7.95
N VAL A 74 2.32 -24.46 -8.37
CA VAL A 74 3.71 -24.06 -8.05
C VAL A 74 3.98 -22.63 -8.52
N GLN A 75 3.65 -22.31 -9.78
CA GLN A 75 3.83 -20.95 -10.31
C GLN A 75 3.06 -19.88 -9.54
N LEU A 76 1.84 -20.19 -9.10
CA LEU A 76 1.04 -19.27 -8.29
C LEU A 76 1.64 -19.08 -6.89
N THR A 77 2.14 -20.15 -6.27
CA THR A 77 2.83 -20.08 -4.98
C THR A 77 4.11 -19.27 -5.08
N ASP A 78 4.94 -19.50 -6.09
CA ASP A 78 6.18 -18.75 -6.32
C ASP A 78 5.88 -17.25 -6.50
N LEU A 79 4.84 -16.93 -7.29
CA LEU A 79 4.43 -15.55 -7.52
C LEU A 79 3.89 -14.89 -6.24
N ALA A 80 3.06 -15.61 -5.47
CA ALA A 80 2.55 -15.11 -4.20
C ALA A 80 3.69 -14.84 -3.20
N GLN A 81 4.68 -15.74 -3.12
CA GLN A 81 5.85 -15.56 -2.27
C GLN A 81 6.69 -14.36 -2.72
N ALA A 82 6.92 -14.20 -4.02
CA ALA A 82 7.64 -13.04 -4.57
C ALA A 82 6.94 -11.72 -4.19
N TYR A 83 5.61 -11.66 -4.34
CA TYR A 83 4.85 -10.48 -3.94
C TYR A 83 4.91 -10.22 -2.43
N HIS A 84 4.86 -11.27 -1.61
CA HIS A 84 4.99 -11.13 -0.16
C HIS A 84 6.34 -10.52 0.22
N MET A 85 7.45 -11.04 -0.33
CA MET A 85 8.79 -10.49 -0.06
C MET A 85 8.91 -9.02 -0.51
N MET A 86 8.31 -8.66 -1.65
CA MET A 86 8.27 -7.28 -2.12
C MET A 86 7.44 -6.37 -1.20
N ALA A 87 6.34 -6.86 -0.66
CA ALA A 87 5.53 -6.13 0.31
C ALA A 87 6.31 -5.92 1.61
N ASP A 88 6.92 -6.97 2.17
CA ASP A 88 7.75 -6.88 3.38
C ASP A 88 8.89 -5.88 3.22
N THR A 89 9.55 -5.89 2.06
CA THR A 89 10.62 -4.93 1.75
C THR A 89 10.10 -3.50 1.74
N ARG A 90 8.92 -3.26 1.17
CA ARG A 90 8.29 -1.93 1.14
C ARG A 90 7.85 -1.48 2.52
N ASP A 91 7.31 -2.40 3.33
CA ASP A 91 6.88 -2.09 4.69
C ASP A 91 8.08 -1.66 5.55
N GLU A 92 9.24 -2.31 5.39
CA GLU A 92 10.47 -1.89 6.08
C GLU A 92 10.96 -0.52 5.58
N GLN A 93 10.90 -0.25 4.28
CA GLN A 93 11.24 1.08 3.73
C GLN A 93 10.31 2.19 4.26
N ILE A 94 9.01 1.91 4.35
CA ILE A 94 8.02 2.86 4.90
C ILE A 94 8.33 3.15 6.36
N LYS A 95 8.69 2.12 7.13
CA LYS A 95 9.05 2.27 8.54
C LYS A 95 10.31 3.13 8.70
N GLU A 96 11.37 2.85 7.96
CA GLU A 96 12.61 3.64 7.97
C GLU A 96 12.33 5.12 7.64
N LEU A 97 11.57 5.38 6.58
CA LEU A 97 11.19 6.75 6.19
C LEU A 97 10.32 7.45 7.24
N SER A 98 9.48 6.69 7.94
CA SER A 98 8.62 7.22 9.01
C SER A 98 9.45 7.60 10.24
N GLU A 99 10.45 6.79 10.60
CA GLU A 99 11.42 7.12 11.66
C GLU A 99 12.25 8.36 11.29
N GLU A 100 12.69 8.48 10.02
CA GLU A 100 13.39 9.67 9.54
C GLU A 100 12.51 10.93 9.58
N LEU A 101 11.24 10.81 9.20
CA LEU A 101 10.28 11.92 9.28
C LEU A 101 10.07 12.37 10.72
N GLU A 102 9.95 11.44 11.67
CA GLU A 102 9.81 11.76 13.09
C GLU A 102 11.04 12.51 13.61
N ASP A 103 12.26 12.07 13.29
CA ASP A 103 13.50 12.77 13.67
C ASP A 103 13.53 14.20 13.10
N ARG A 104 13.18 14.35 11.82
CA ARG A 104 13.09 15.66 11.16
C ARG A 104 12.05 16.57 11.81
N ASP A 105 10.88 16.05 12.16
CA ASP A 105 9.83 16.81 12.86
C ASP A 105 10.31 17.28 14.24
N THR A 106 11.00 16.42 15.00
CA THR A 106 11.58 16.85 16.29
C THR A 106 12.61 17.97 16.11
N ARG A 107 13.44 17.89 15.07
CA ARG A 107 14.46 18.90 14.76
C ARG A 107 13.84 20.22 14.29
N ILE A 108 12.78 20.17 13.51
CA ILE A 108 12.01 21.35 13.11
C ILE A 108 11.45 22.03 14.36
N GLY A 109 10.79 21.28 15.26
CA GLY A 109 10.26 21.84 16.50
C GLY A 109 11.32 22.50 17.38
N GLN A 110 12.53 21.93 17.45
CA GLN A 110 13.67 22.55 18.16
C GLN A 110 14.12 23.86 17.51
N LEU A 111 14.23 23.89 16.18
CA LEU A 111 14.64 25.10 15.44
C LEU A 111 13.58 26.20 15.54
N GLU A 112 12.30 25.86 15.44
CA GLU A 112 11.18 26.79 15.65
C GLU A 112 11.22 27.40 17.05
N GLY A 113 11.51 26.59 18.09
CA GLY A 113 11.72 27.07 19.45
C GLY A 113 12.88 28.07 19.57
N GLN A 114 14.02 27.79 18.94
CA GLN A 114 15.18 28.70 18.94
C GLN A 114 14.89 30.02 18.24
N VAL A 115 14.20 29.98 17.09
CA VAL A 115 13.78 31.19 16.37
C VAL A 115 12.84 32.02 17.23
N GLN A 116 11.86 31.39 17.88
CA GLN A 116 10.93 32.07 18.76
C GLN A 116 11.65 32.75 19.95
N GLU A 117 12.62 32.08 20.56
CA GLU A 117 13.44 32.66 21.63
C GLU A 117 14.23 33.87 21.13
N HIS A 118 14.92 33.74 19.99
CA HIS A 118 15.69 34.82 19.39
C HIS A 118 14.81 36.05 19.04
N ASP A 119 13.60 35.82 18.53
CA ASP A 119 12.64 36.88 18.23
C ASP A 119 12.16 37.61 19.51
N THR A 120 11.89 36.87 20.59
CA THR A 120 11.55 37.49 21.88
C THR A 120 12.70 38.31 22.45
N HIS A 121 13.93 37.81 22.32
CA HIS A 121 15.14 38.50 22.76
C HIS A 121 15.39 39.78 21.98
N MET A 122 15.30 39.74 20.64
CA MET A 122 15.36 40.94 19.78
C MET A 122 14.26 41.95 20.15
N GLY A 123 13.03 41.48 20.37
CA GLY A 123 11.92 42.33 20.79
C GLY A 123 12.22 43.06 22.10
N SER A 124 12.73 42.33 23.10
CA SER A 124 13.15 42.89 24.40
C SER A 124 14.26 43.92 24.25
N HIS A 125 15.31 43.62 23.47
CA HIS A 125 16.40 44.55 23.17
C HIS A 125 15.91 45.82 22.50
N LYS A 126 14.98 45.71 21.55
CA LYS A 126 14.39 46.87 20.86
C LYS A 126 13.61 47.77 21.83
N ILE A 127 12.84 47.18 22.75
CA ILE A 127 12.14 47.94 23.80
C ILE A 127 13.13 48.65 24.73
N SER A 128 14.20 47.95 25.17
CA SER A 128 15.24 48.55 26.01
C SER A 128 15.89 49.75 25.34
N ALA A 129 16.29 49.62 24.07
CA ALA A 129 16.91 50.71 23.33
C ALA A 129 15.98 51.93 23.17
N LEU A 130 14.68 51.70 22.94
CA LEU A 130 13.69 52.78 22.88
C LEU A 130 13.54 53.51 24.22
N LEU A 131 13.57 52.78 25.35
CA LEU A 131 13.51 53.37 26.69
C LEU A 131 14.76 54.20 27.03
N ASP A 132 15.93 53.72 26.64
CA ASP A 132 17.20 54.43 26.83
C ASP A 132 17.22 55.74 26.02
N LEU A 133 16.78 55.71 24.76
CA LEU A 133 16.65 56.90 23.93
C LEU A 133 15.65 57.90 24.50
N ALA A 134 14.48 57.44 24.99
CA ALA A 134 13.49 58.32 25.63
C ALA A 134 14.06 58.98 26.90
N SER A 135 14.82 58.23 27.70
CA SER A 135 15.46 58.73 28.93
C SER A 135 16.57 59.73 28.65
N LEU A 136 17.33 59.54 27.56
CA LEU A 136 18.34 60.49 27.09
C LEU A 136 17.67 61.78 26.58
N ASN A 137 16.60 61.66 25.80
CA ASN A 137 15.86 62.81 25.27
C ASN A 137 15.26 63.66 26.40
N TYR A 138 14.62 63.03 27.40
CA TYR A 138 14.11 63.72 28.58
C TYR A 138 15.20 64.45 29.38
N ARG A 139 16.39 63.83 29.50
CA ARG A 139 17.55 64.47 30.13
C ARG A 139 18.07 65.65 29.32
N GLN A 140 18.07 65.56 27.99
CA GLN A 140 18.49 66.66 27.12
C GLN A 140 17.55 67.86 27.30
N ASP A 141 16.23 67.63 27.23
CA ASP A 141 15.20 68.67 27.37
C ASP A 141 15.23 69.40 28.72
N THR A 142 15.51 68.66 29.80
CA THR A 142 15.66 69.25 31.15
C THR A 142 16.95 70.06 31.32
N ILE A 143 17.97 69.83 30.48
CA ILE A 143 19.24 70.60 30.47
C ILE A 143 19.13 71.83 29.54
N THR A 144 18.45 71.72 28.40
CA THR A 144 18.27 72.83 27.43
C THR A 144 17.15 73.81 27.80
N HIS A 145 16.15 73.37 28.56
CA HIS A 145 15.13 74.23 29.18
C HIS A 145 15.00 73.92 30.67
N PRO A 146 15.95 74.37 31.51
CA PRO A 146 15.78 74.28 32.96
C PRO A 146 14.58 75.13 33.34
N ALA A 147 13.60 74.52 34.01
CA ALA A 147 12.34 75.16 34.41
C ALA A 147 12.56 76.62 34.82
N GLU A 148 12.03 77.55 34.02
CA GLU A 148 11.93 78.96 34.39
C GLU A 148 11.23 79.01 35.75
N LYS A 149 11.98 79.41 36.80
CA LYS A 149 11.38 79.85 38.05
C LYS A 149 10.41 80.98 37.69
N GLN A 150 9.11 80.72 37.78
CA GLN A 150 8.10 81.77 37.74
C GLN A 150 8.51 82.87 38.72
N PRO A 151 8.79 84.11 38.26
CA PRO A 151 8.94 85.23 39.17
C PRO A 151 7.54 85.58 39.67
N ASN A 152 7.38 85.33 40.97
CA ASN A 152 6.49 85.99 41.90
C ASN A 152 6.13 87.43 41.44
N GLN A 153 5.01 87.63 40.76
CA GLN A 153 4.45 88.97 40.51
C GLN A 153 3.72 89.43 41.78
N ARG A 154 4.51 89.74 42.82
CA ARG A 154 4.05 90.51 43.97
C ARG A 154 4.22 91.99 43.61
N ARG A 155 3.13 92.76 43.74
CA ARG A 155 3.09 94.21 44.03
C ARG A 155 3.23 95.20 42.86
N LYS A 156 2.14 95.93 42.59
CA LYS A 156 1.94 97.41 42.68
C LYS A 156 0.59 97.72 42.00
N GLU A 157 -0.42 97.99 42.82
CA GLU A 157 -1.03 99.32 43.01
C GLU A 157 -1.99 99.71 41.88
#